data_AF-A0A851GMV9-F1
#
_entry.id   AF-A0A851GMV9-F1
#
_cell.length_a   1.000
_cell.length_b   1.000
_cell.length_c   1.000
_cell.angle_alpha   90.00
_cell.angle_beta   90.00
_cell.angle_gamma   90.00
#
_symmetry.space_group_name_H-M   'P 1'
#
loop_
_entity.id
_entity.type
_entity.pdbx_description
1 polymer ?
#
loop_
_entity_poly.entity_id
_entity_poly.type
_entity_poly.pdbx_seq_one_letter_code
_entity_poly.pdbx_strand_id
1 'polypeptide(L)'
;MHPDTQILRDQWIREAEVLLGMGKGHLGVINMLRASGMSTDMAKRTSFDIFDQAKIKLLKSQRLERCLAWLLITAGILAPVAMYIAKLDYYVFSIAPIGAGYMMLTKLPNPSRLPEALPTPE
;
A
#
# COMPACT_ATOMS: atom_id res chain seq x y z
N MET A 1 30.18 4.52 -6.99
CA MET A 1 29.04 3.71 -6.51
C MET A 1 29.17 2.34 -7.16
N HIS A 2 29.50 1.28 -6.42
CA HIS A 2 29.73 -0.03 -7.01
C HIS A 2 28.40 -0.67 -7.48
N PRO A 3 28.36 -1.29 -8.67
CA PRO A 3 27.15 -1.90 -9.23
C PRO A 3 26.52 -2.93 -8.26
N ASP A 4 27.32 -3.64 -7.49
CA ASP A 4 26.86 -4.64 -6.52
C ASP A 4 25.99 -4.05 -5.40
N THR A 5 26.27 -2.80 -5.00
CA THR A 5 25.49 -2.12 -3.94
C THR A 5 24.10 -1.70 -4.40
N GLN A 6 23.94 -1.37 -5.69
CA GLN A 6 22.63 -1.03 -6.26
C GLN A 6 21.76 -2.27 -6.40
N ILE A 7 22.34 -3.40 -6.83
CA ILE A 7 21.63 -4.67 -6.94
C ILE A 7 21.09 -5.13 -5.58
N LEU A 8 21.91 -5.06 -4.53
CA LEU A 8 21.49 -5.40 -3.16
C LEU A 8 20.38 -4.49 -2.65
N ARG A 9 20.49 -3.18 -2.91
CA ARG A 9 19.47 -2.21 -2.52
C ARG A 9 18.15 -2.47 -3.24
N ASP A 10 18.19 -2.78 -4.53
CA ASP A 10 16.99 -3.12 -5.30
C ASP A 10 16.34 -4.41 -4.81
N GLN A 11 17.13 -5.40 -4.38
CA GLN A 11 16.62 -6.61 -3.73
C GLN A 11 15.91 -6.28 -2.42
N TRP A 12 16.53 -5.50 -1.53
CA TRP A 12 15.89 -5.09 -0.27
C TRP A 12 14.61 -4.30 -0.49
N ILE A 13 14.55 -3.45 -1.53
CA ILE A 13 13.32 -2.71 -1.86
C ILE A 13 12.22 -3.67 -2.31
N ARG A 14 12.54 -4.67 -3.14
CA ARG A 14 11.55 -5.67 -3.60
C ARG A 14 11.05 -6.54 -2.44
N GLU A 15 11.94 -6.99 -1.57
CA GLU A 15 11.56 -7.77 -0.39
C GLU A 15 10.73 -6.92 0.59
N ALA A 16 11.12 -5.66 0.82
CA ALA A 16 10.34 -4.73 1.62
C ALA A 16 8.94 -4.50 1.02
N GLU A 17 8.81 -4.34 -0.30
CA GLU A 17 7.52 -4.20 -0.98
C GLU A 17 6.61 -5.40 -0.68
N VAL A 18 7.14 -6.62 -0.75
CA VAL A 18 6.41 -7.84 -0.42
C VAL A 18 5.97 -7.86 1.05
N LEU A 19 6.86 -7.49 1.97
CA LEU A 19 6.55 -7.45 3.41
C LEU A 19 5.47 -6.39 3.73
N LEU A 20 5.53 -5.23 3.07
CA LEU A 20 4.51 -4.19 3.17
C LEU A 20 3.18 -4.65 2.58
N GLY A 21 3.21 -5.39 1.46
CA GLY A 21 2.03 -6.02 0.85
C GLY A 21 1.37 -7.07 1.76
N MET A 22 2.15 -7.75 2.60
CA MET A 22 1.66 -8.70 3.59
C MET A 22 1.16 -8.05 4.89
N GLY A 23 1.23 -6.72 5.01
CA GLY A 23 0.81 -6.00 6.21
C GLY A 23 1.80 -6.07 7.39
N LYS A 24 3.05 -6.50 7.18
CA LYS A 24 4.07 -6.57 8.26
C LYS A 24 4.61 -5.20 8.70
N GLY A 25 4.25 -4.14 7.96
CA GLY A 25 4.59 -2.75 8.28
C GLY A 25 6.09 -2.45 8.32
N HIS A 26 6.46 -1.30 8.88
CA HIS A 26 7.85 -0.83 8.91
C HIS A 26 8.77 -1.72 9.78
N LEU A 27 8.24 -2.33 10.85
CA LEU A 27 8.98 -3.30 11.66
C LEU A 27 9.42 -4.53 10.85
N GLY A 28 8.58 -5.00 9.92
CA GLY A 28 8.94 -6.10 9.02
C GLY A 28 10.18 -5.78 8.19
N VAL A 29 10.28 -4.54 7.67
CA VAL A 29 11.44 -4.08 6.90
C VAL A 29 12.71 -4.01 7.76
N ILE A 30 12.60 -3.51 9.00
CA ILE A 30 13.74 -3.49 9.93
C ILE A 30 14.23 -4.92 10.24
N ASN A 31 13.32 -5.84 10.52
CA ASN A 31 13.67 -7.23 10.82
C ASN A 31 14.31 -7.94 9.62
N MET A 32 13.84 -7.66 8.41
CA MET A 32 14.45 -8.13 7.16
C MET A 32 15.88 -7.61 7.00
N LEU A 33 16.11 -6.30 7.16
CA LEU A 33 17.46 -5.72 7.06
C LEU A 33 18.41 -6.29 8.12
N ARG A 34 17.92 -6.56 9.33
CA ARG A 34 18.69 -7.24 10.38
C ARG A 34 19.03 -8.69 10.01
N ALA A 35 18.10 -9.42 9.40
CA ALA A 35 18.34 -10.79 8.92
C ALA A 35 19.41 -10.82 7.81
N SER A 36 19.53 -9.76 7.03
CA SER A 36 20.60 -9.56 6.04
C SER A 36 21.98 -9.22 6.65
N GLY A 37 22.12 -9.27 7.98
CA GLY A 37 23.39 -9.04 8.68
C GLY A 37 23.66 -7.59 9.08
N MET A 38 22.71 -6.67 8.88
CA MET A 38 22.87 -5.27 9.26
C MET A 38 22.73 -5.08 10.78
N SER A 39 23.58 -4.24 11.38
CA SER A 39 23.45 -3.87 12.80
C SER A 39 22.12 -3.16 13.07
N THR A 40 21.60 -3.24 14.30
CA THR A 40 20.28 -2.69 14.65
C THR A 40 20.14 -1.20 14.31
N ASP A 41 21.17 -0.40 14.55
CA ASP A 41 21.14 1.04 14.31
C ASP A 41 21.21 1.38 12.83
N MET A 42 22.04 0.66 12.08
CA MET A 42 22.11 0.79 10.62
C MET A 42 20.79 0.34 9.98
N ALA A 43 20.21 -0.77 10.44
CA ALA A 43 18.94 -1.28 9.93
C ALA A 43 17.80 -0.28 10.13
N LYS A 44 17.74 0.39 11.29
CA LYS A 44 16.76 1.46 11.52
C LYS A 44 16.96 2.65 10.59
N ARG A 45 18.20 3.12 10.41
CA ARG A 45 18.47 4.27 9.53
C ARG A 45 18.16 3.95 8.08
N THR A 46 18.60 2.78 7.60
CA THR A 46 18.37 2.34 6.22
C THR A 46 16.92 1.96 5.97
N SER A 47 16.17 1.49 6.97
CA SER A 47 14.78 1.07 6.76
C SER A 47 13.88 2.21 6.33
N PHE A 48 14.12 3.45 6.76
CA PHE A 48 13.30 4.60 6.33
C PHE A 48 13.35 4.80 4.82
N ASP A 49 14.55 4.92 4.24
CA ASP A 49 14.71 5.11 2.79
C ASP A 49 14.18 3.91 1.98
N ILE A 50 14.43 2.69 2.44
CA ILE A 50 13.92 1.47 1.78
C ILE A 50 12.40 1.39 1.89
N PHE A 51 11.83 1.70 3.05
CA PHE A 51 10.38 1.70 3.29
C PHE A 51 9.68 2.71 2.39
N ASP A 52 10.23 3.92 2.24
CA ASP A 52 9.69 4.96 1.38
C ASP A 52 9.59 4.50 -0.06
N GLN A 53 10.67 3.94 -0.58
CA GLN A 53 10.73 3.46 -1.95
C GLN A 53 9.83 2.25 -2.18
N ALA A 54 9.82 1.31 -1.23
CA ALA A 54 8.93 0.15 -1.26
C ALA A 54 7.45 0.57 -1.20
N LYS A 55 7.10 1.55 -0.36
CA LYS A 55 5.75 2.11 -0.26
C LYS A 55 5.31 2.76 -1.57
N ILE A 56 6.19 3.53 -2.22
CA ILE A 56 5.87 4.14 -3.52
C ILE A 56 5.63 3.06 -4.59
N LYS A 57 6.46 2.02 -4.65
CA LYS A 57 6.27 0.89 -5.58
C LYS A 57 4.97 0.15 -5.30
N LEU A 58 4.70 -0.17 -4.04
CA LEU A 58 3.47 -0.83 -3.61
C LEU A 58 2.22 -0.01 -4.00
N LEU A 59 2.23 1.31 -3.74
CA LEU A 59 1.11 2.19 -4.12
C LEU A 59 0.91 2.27 -5.63
N LYS A 60 2.00 2.26 -6.42
CA LYS A 60 1.92 2.20 -7.88
C LYS A 60 1.32 0.88 -8.36
N SER A 61 1.73 -0.24 -7.77
CA SER A 61 1.19 -1.58 -8.06
C SER A 61 -0.31 -1.66 -7.75
N GLN A 62 -0.72 -1.14 -6.59
CA GLN A 62 -2.12 -1.09 -6.17
C GLN A 62 -2.98 -0.06 -6.91
N ARG A 63 -2.40 0.79 -7.78
CA ARG A 63 -3.13 1.89 -8.42
C ARG A 63 -4.32 1.40 -9.23
N LEU A 64 -4.16 0.29 -9.93
CA LEU A 64 -5.21 -0.28 -10.79
C LEU A 64 -6.37 -0.80 -9.93
N GLU A 65 -6.08 -1.52 -8.85
CA GLU A 65 -7.11 -1.99 -7.90
C GLU A 65 -7.83 -0.84 -7.22
N ARG A 66 -7.11 0.22 -6.81
CA ARG A 66 -7.72 1.45 -6.26
C ARG A 66 -8.63 2.13 -7.27
N CYS A 67 -8.19 2.25 -8.52
CA CYS A 67 -9.01 2.83 -9.59
C CYS A 67 -10.27 2.00 -9.83
N LEU A 68 -10.17 0.67 -9.93
CA LEU A 68 -11.33 -0.22 -10.09
C LEU A 68 -12.29 -0.11 -8.92
N ALA A 69 -11.79 -0.06 -7.69
CA ALA A 69 -12.60 0.08 -6.50
C ALA A 69 -13.39 1.41 -6.51
N TRP A 70 -12.74 2.52 -6.86
CA TRP A 70 -13.41 3.81 -7.02
C TRP A 70 -14.40 3.84 -8.17
N LEU A 71 -14.09 3.17 -9.29
CA LEU A 71 -15.04 3.02 -10.40
C LEU A 71 -16.29 2.25 -9.97
N LEU A 72 -16.14 1.15 -9.23
CA LEU A 72 -17.27 0.38 -8.69
C LEU A 72 -18.14 1.21 -7.72
N ILE A 73 -17.51 1.96 -6.81
CA ILE A 73 -18.24 2.85 -5.89
C ILE A 73 -19.00 3.92 -6.68
N THR A 74 -18.32 4.58 -7.63
CA THR A 74 -18.91 5.67 -8.43
C THR A 74 -20.03 5.14 -9.32
N ALA A 75 -19.84 3.99 -9.96
CA ALA A 75 -20.86 3.32 -10.77
C ALA A 75 -22.07 2.91 -9.92
N GLY A 76 -21.84 2.38 -8.72
CA GLY A 76 -22.92 2.03 -7.79
C GLY A 76 -23.75 3.24 -7.33
N ILE A 77 -23.12 4.42 -7.20
CA ILE A 77 -23.80 5.68 -6.87
C ILE A 77 -24.53 6.27 -8.09
N LEU A 78 -23.92 6.22 -9.28
CA LEU A 78 -24.49 6.80 -10.50
C LEU A 78 -25.57 5.93 -11.14
N ALA A 79 -25.52 4.62 -10.97
CA ALA A 79 -26.48 3.68 -11.58
C ALA A 79 -27.95 3.98 -11.18
N PRO A 80 -28.30 4.24 -9.90
CA PRO A 80 -29.65 4.65 -9.52
C PRO A 80 -30.13 5.93 -10.22
N VAL A 81 -29.25 6.92 -10.37
CA VAL A 81 -29.58 8.19 -11.04
C VAL A 81 -29.85 7.95 -12.52
N ALA A 82 -29.01 7.16 -13.18
CA ALA A 82 -29.19 6.79 -14.58
C ALA A 82 -30.46 5.97 -14.82
N MET A 83 -30.75 4.99 -13.94
CA MET A 83 -31.96 4.16 -14.01
C MET A 83 -33.23 4.99 -13.79
N TYR A 84 -33.20 5.97 -12.88
CA TYR A 84 -34.31 6.91 -12.68
C TYR A 84 -34.61 7.72 -13.95
N ILE A 85 -33.58 8.25 -14.62
CA ILE A 85 -33.74 8.97 -15.89
C ILE A 85 -34.29 8.04 -16.99
N ALA A 86 -33.85 6.79 -17.01
CA ALA A 86 -34.27 5.79 -17.99
C ALA A 86 -35.66 5.19 -17.73
N LYS A 87 -36.33 5.55 -16.63
CA LYS A 87 -37.64 5.00 -16.19
C LYS A 87 -37.64 3.47 -16.08
N LEU A 88 -36.52 2.90 -15.63
CA LEU A 88 -36.40 1.47 -15.37
C LEU A 88 -36.76 1.19 -13.90
N ASP A 89 -37.81 0.41 -13.67
CA ASP A 89 -38.37 0.11 -12.34
C ASP A 89 -37.52 -0.89 -11.53
N TYR A 90 -36.31 -0.53 -11.07
CA TYR A 90 -35.58 -1.35 -10.08
C TYR A 90 -34.64 -0.52 -9.18
N TYR A 91 -34.82 -0.64 -7.86
CA TYR A 91 -34.06 0.07 -6.81
C TYR A 91 -32.96 -0.78 -6.13
N VAL A 92 -32.73 -2.02 -6.54
CA VAL A 92 -32.00 -3.02 -5.71
C VAL A 92 -30.55 -3.28 -6.14
N PHE A 93 -30.08 -2.79 -7.29
CA PHE A 93 -28.79 -3.20 -7.86
C PHE A 93 -27.55 -2.35 -7.47
N SER A 94 -27.71 -1.31 -6.65
CA SER A 94 -26.63 -0.34 -6.36
C SER A 94 -25.80 -0.66 -5.12
N ILE A 95 -26.32 -1.44 -4.16
CA ILE A 95 -25.59 -1.74 -2.91
C ILE A 95 -24.42 -2.70 -3.17
N ALA A 96 -24.60 -3.68 -4.05
CA ALA A 96 -23.58 -4.69 -4.36
C ALA A 96 -22.27 -4.10 -4.91
N PRO A 97 -22.26 -3.24 -5.96
CA PRO A 97 -21.02 -2.65 -6.46
C PRO A 97 -20.36 -1.69 -5.47
N ILE A 98 -21.12 -0.94 -4.67
CA ILE A 98 -20.57 -0.09 -3.61
C ILE A 98 -19.86 -0.93 -2.55
N GLY A 99 -20.53 -1.98 -2.06
CA GLY A 99 -19.96 -2.90 -1.07
C GLY A 99 -18.70 -3.60 -1.58
N ALA A 100 -18.71 -4.06 -2.84
CA ALA A 100 -17.54 -4.68 -3.47
C ALA A 100 -16.36 -3.71 -3.59
N GLY A 101 -16.60 -2.48 -4.05
CA GLY A 101 -15.56 -1.45 -4.14
C GLY A 101 -14.99 -1.08 -2.77
N TYR A 102 -15.83 -0.95 -1.73
CA TYR A 102 -15.37 -0.69 -0.37
C TYR A 102 -14.53 -1.84 0.18
N MET A 103 -14.97 -3.09 -0.01
CA MET A 103 -14.23 -4.27 0.43
C MET A 103 -12.86 -4.37 -0.25
N MET A 104 -12.75 -4.05 -1.54
CA MET A 104 -11.45 -3.97 -2.22
C MET A 104 -10.54 -2.92 -1.58
N LEU A 105 -11.04 -1.71 -1.28
CA LEU A 105 -10.24 -0.67 -0.61
C LEU A 105 -9.74 -1.11 0.77
N THR A 106 -10.57 -1.79 1.56
CA THR A 106 -10.17 -2.25 2.91
C THR A 106 -9.11 -3.35 2.89
N LYS A 107 -9.05 -4.15 1.82
CA LYS A 107 -8.03 -5.21 1.67
C LYS A 107 -6.67 -4.67 1.25
N LEU A 108 -6.61 -3.45 0.71
CA LEU A 108 -5.38 -2.85 0.24
C LEU A 108 -4.51 -2.39 1.42
N PRO A 109 -3.29 -2.95 1.57
CA PRO A 109 -2.37 -2.52 2.61
C PRO A 109 -2.03 -1.04 2.49
N ASN A 110 -2.20 -0.29 3.58
CA ASN A 110 -1.74 1.09 3.71
C ASN A 110 -0.66 1.20 4.80
N PRO A 111 0.60 0.84 4.49
CA PRO A 111 1.65 0.80 5.49
C PRO A 111 1.98 2.21 6.02
N SER A 112 1.98 2.33 7.35
CA SER A 112 2.42 3.52 8.08
C SER A 112 3.88 3.39 8.51
N ARG A 113 4.57 4.52 8.60
CA ARG A 113 5.92 4.58 9.15
C ARG A 113 5.87 4.49 10.67
N LEU A 114 6.92 3.95 11.25
CA LEU A 114 7.21 4.18 12.67
C LEU A 114 7.66 5.63 12.85
N PRO A 115 7.34 6.26 13.99
CA PRO A 115 7.88 7.57 14.32
C PRO A 115 9.40 7.47 14.37
N GLU A 116 10.08 8.37 13.65
CA GLU A 116 11.49 8.60 13.80
C GLU A 116 11.68 9.14 15.22
N ALA A 117 12.38 8.40 16.08
CA ALA A 117 12.59 8.86 17.45
C ALA A 117 13.26 10.24 17.36
N LEU A 118 12.60 11.26 17.90
CA LEU A 118 13.15 12.61 18.02
C LEU A 118 14.52 12.49 18.72
N PRO A 119 15.54 13.25 18.29
CA PRO A 119 16.78 13.33 19.06
C PRO A 119 16.39 13.73 20.49
N THR A 120 16.72 12.89 21.46
CA THR A 120 16.62 13.25 22.87
C THR A 120 17.51 14.48 23.06
N PRO A 121 16.99 15.62 23.53
CA PRO A 121 17.85 16.74 23.90
C PRO A 121 18.78 16.25 25.02
N GLU A 122 20.08 16.31 24.76
CA GLU A 122 21.13 16.18 25.78
C GLU A 122 21.06 17.33 26.79
#